data_AF-A0A7Z8VQ43-F1
#
_entry.id   AF-A0A7Z8VQ43-F1
#
_cell.length_a   1.000
_cell.length_b   1.000
_cell.length_c   1.000
_cell.angle_alpha   90.00
_cell.angle_beta   90.00
_cell.angle_gamma   90.00
#
_symmetry.space_group_name_H-M   'P 1'
#
loop_
_entity.id
_entity.type
_entity.pdbx_description
1 polymer ?
#
loop_
_entity_poly.entity_id
_entity_poly.type
_entity_poly.pdbx_seq_one_letter_code
_entity_poly.pdbx_strand_id
1 'polypeptide(L)'
;MQTDQINHSLSGSTHEGIAAPYDFEIMDVIKEAWQRTSGFKGAVLGAYAISFICLSVIGFAGLLFLDVNPDVNPFVVQELLSIIYDSLNFGITILRYPFFAGIMMMGIHRAVDAPVSYKMTFSYFSFTLRIILAVICMSVLIVLGFVLLVIPGIYLSIAYMFMVHLIIDKKMGVWDAMETSRKAVTQHWFKLFFTGVLIISIHVISAIPLGIGLIWTIPMHVAIQGILYRRIFGVESV
;
A
#
# COMPACT_ATOMS: atom_id res chain seq x y z
N MET A 1 10.81 -35.19 -28.75
CA MET A 1 11.27 -33.84 -28.37
C MET A 1 10.21 -32.83 -28.79
N GLN A 2 9.19 -32.61 -27.96
CA GLN A 2 8.15 -31.58 -28.15
C GLN A 2 7.32 -31.52 -26.86
N THR A 3 7.88 -30.96 -25.80
CA THR A 3 7.16 -30.82 -24.52
C THR A 3 7.39 -29.46 -23.83
N ASP A 4 8.05 -28.50 -24.49
CA ASP A 4 8.50 -27.25 -23.85
C ASP A 4 7.69 -25.99 -24.22
N GLN A 5 6.44 -26.12 -24.68
CA GLN A 5 5.63 -24.94 -25.06
C GLN A 5 4.50 -24.56 -24.10
N ILE A 6 4.39 -25.16 -22.92
CA ILE A 6 3.24 -24.93 -22.02
C ILE A 6 3.43 -23.76 -21.03
N ASN A 7 4.63 -23.18 -20.86
CA ASN A 7 4.88 -22.23 -19.77
C ASN A 7 5.08 -20.74 -20.15
N HIS A 8 4.66 -20.30 -21.34
CA HIS A 8 4.87 -18.90 -21.77
C HIS A 8 3.64 -17.98 -21.78
N SER A 9 2.56 -18.33 -21.08
CA SER A 9 1.44 -17.41 -20.80
C SER A 9 1.53 -16.81 -19.39
N LEU A 10 2.62 -16.09 -19.12
CA LEU A 10 2.67 -15.15 -18.01
C LEU A 10 1.75 -13.97 -18.37
N SER A 11 0.48 -14.04 -17.97
CA SER A 11 -0.48 -12.96 -18.16
C SER A 11 0.03 -11.66 -17.55
N GLY A 12 -0.08 -10.57 -18.30
CA GLY A 12 0.25 -9.23 -17.83
C GLY A 12 0.47 -8.17 -18.91
N SER A 13 -0.20 -8.25 -20.07
CA SER A 13 -0.32 -7.07 -20.94
C SER A 13 -1.67 -6.41 -20.66
N THR A 14 -1.62 -5.15 -20.20
CA THR A 14 -2.82 -4.32 -20.12
C THR A 14 -3.06 -3.69 -21.49
N HIS A 15 -3.61 -4.45 -22.44
CA HIS A 15 -4.15 -3.84 -23.66
C HIS A 15 -5.43 -3.07 -23.27
N GLU A 16 -5.44 -1.76 -23.50
CA GLU A 16 -6.61 -0.88 -23.31
C GLU A 16 -7.12 -0.71 -21.86
N GLY A 17 -6.26 -0.91 -20.84
CA GLY A 17 -6.65 -0.70 -19.44
C GLY A 17 -7.59 -1.77 -18.88
N ILE A 18 -7.64 -2.94 -19.52
CA ILE A 18 -8.36 -4.12 -19.03
C ILE A 18 -7.33 -5.19 -18.67
N ALA A 19 -7.35 -5.67 -17.43
CA ALA A 19 -6.55 -6.82 -17.05
C ALA A 19 -7.06 -8.06 -17.78
N ALA A 20 -6.15 -8.78 -18.45
CA ALA A 20 -6.46 -10.07 -19.05
C ALA A 20 -7.08 -11.03 -18.01
N PRO A 21 -7.94 -11.97 -18.41
CA PRO A 21 -8.43 -13.01 -17.51
C PRO A 21 -7.27 -13.69 -16.80
N TYR A 22 -7.35 -13.78 -15.48
CA TYR A 22 -6.34 -14.37 -14.62
C TYR A 22 -7.02 -15.26 -13.58
N ASP A 23 -6.30 -16.21 -12.99
CA ASP A 23 -6.77 -16.91 -11.81
C ASP A 23 -5.61 -17.20 -10.85
N PHE A 24 -5.92 -17.37 -9.57
CA PHE A 24 -4.94 -17.76 -8.56
C PHE A 24 -5.59 -18.50 -7.39
N GLU A 25 -4.79 -19.36 -6.76
CA GLU A 25 -5.14 -19.97 -5.48
C GLU A 25 -4.53 -19.18 -4.31
N ILE A 26 -5.36 -18.87 -3.31
CA ILE A 26 -4.96 -18.08 -2.14
C ILE A 26 -3.75 -18.73 -1.45
N MET A 27 -3.81 -20.05 -1.28
CA MET A 27 -2.76 -20.78 -0.57
C MET A 27 -1.43 -20.77 -1.33
N ASP A 28 -1.47 -20.74 -2.67
CA ASP A 28 -0.25 -20.66 -3.49
C ASP A 28 0.39 -19.28 -3.37
N VAL A 29 -0.42 -18.22 -3.33
CA VAL A 29 0.07 -16.85 -3.08
C VAL A 29 0.73 -16.76 -1.69
N ILE A 30 0.10 -17.34 -0.67
CA ILE A 30 0.61 -17.35 0.71
C ILE A 30 1.93 -18.12 0.81
N LYS A 31 2.01 -19.32 0.22
CA LYS A 31 3.22 -20.15 0.20
C LYS A 31 4.36 -19.44 -0.53
N GLU A 32 4.08 -18.85 -1.70
CA GLU A 32 5.06 -18.10 -2.47
C GLU A 32 5.57 -16.89 -1.67
N ALA A 33 4.68 -16.13 -1.02
CA ALA A 33 5.06 -14.99 -0.20
C ALA A 33 5.93 -15.38 0.99
N TRP A 34 5.61 -16.51 1.65
CA TRP A 34 6.41 -17.03 2.75
C TRP A 34 7.83 -17.37 2.31
N GLN A 35 7.99 -18.07 1.18
CA GLN A 35 9.30 -18.39 0.61
C GLN A 35 10.11 -17.12 0.27
N ARG A 36 9.42 -16.10 -0.26
CA ARG A 36 10.03 -14.81 -0.63
C ARG A 36 10.32 -13.89 0.57
N THR A 37 9.87 -14.22 1.77
CA THR A 37 10.07 -13.39 2.98
C THR A 37 11.53 -13.41 3.48
N SER A 38 12.23 -14.53 3.28
CA SER A 38 13.66 -14.64 3.64
C SER A 38 14.51 -13.68 2.81
N GLY A 39 15.41 -12.93 3.45
CA GLY A 39 16.22 -11.87 2.83
C GLY A 39 15.47 -10.56 2.56
N PHE A 40 14.13 -10.56 2.54
CA PHE A 40 13.31 -9.39 2.27
C PHE A 40 12.98 -8.56 3.52
N LYS A 41 12.84 -9.23 4.67
CA LYS A 41 12.38 -8.62 5.94
C LYS A 41 13.18 -7.41 6.39
N GLY A 42 14.50 -7.45 6.29
CA GLY A 42 15.36 -6.35 6.76
C GLY A 42 15.15 -5.07 5.96
N ALA A 43 14.96 -5.18 4.64
CA ALA A 43 14.66 -4.04 3.79
C ALA A 43 13.30 -3.44 4.14
N VAL A 44 12.25 -4.26 4.25
CA VAL A 44 10.87 -3.80 4.54
C VAL A 44 10.77 -3.17 5.92
N LEU A 45 11.27 -3.84 6.96
CA LEU A 45 11.24 -3.31 8.33
C LEU A 45 12.10 -2.06 8.46
N GLY A 46 13.27 -2.03 7.81
CA GLY A 46 14.10 -0.83 7.72
C GLY A 46 13.39 0.33 7.02
N ALA A 47 12.60 0.05 5.98
CA ALA A 47 11.79 1.05 5.29
C ALA A 47 10.68 1.61 6.19
N TYR A 48 9.95 0.77 6.92
CA TYR A 48 8.97 1.24 7.91
C TYR A 48 9.64 2.05 9.03
N ALA A 49 10.77 1.58 9.56
CA ALA A 49 11.48 2.26 10.63
C ALA A 49 12.02 3.63 10.21
N ILE A 50 12.70 3.73 9.06
CA ILE A 50 13.21 5.01 8.56
C ILE A 50 12.06 5.99 8.24
N SER A 51 10.95 5.49 7.67
CA SER A 51 9.77 6.32 7.40
C SER A 51 9.17 6.88 8.69
N PHE A 52 9.05 6.03 9.73
CA PHE A 52 8.56 6.45 11.04
C PHE A 52 9.48 7.49 11.69
N ILE A 53 10.80 7.27 11.66
CA ILE A 53 11.79 8.22 12.21
C ILE A 53 11.72 9.55 11.46
N CYS A 54 11.74 9.54 10.12
CA CYS A 54 11.66 10.75 9.31
C CYS A 54 10.41 11.58 9.65
N LEU A 55 9.24 10.94 9.69
CA LEU A 55 7.98 11.62 10.00
C LEU A 55 7.91 12.13 11.45
N SER A 56 8.47 11.37 12.40
CA SER A 56 8.55 11.79 13.80
C SER A 56 9.48 12.97 14.00
N VAL A 57 10.62 13.01 13.29
CA VAL A 57 11.54 14.15 13.31
C VAL A 57 10.89 15.40 12.73
N ILE A 58 10.15 15.28 11.63
CA ILE A 58 9.38 16.40 11.05
C ILE A 58 8.34 16.90 12.04
N GLY A 59 7.58 16.00 12.67
CA GLY A 59 6.57 16.37 13.65
C GLY A 59 7.17 17.05 14.88
N PHE A 60 8.26 16.49 15.42
CA PHE A 60 8.96 17.06 16.56
C PHE A 60 9.57 18.43 16.25
N ALA A 61 10.20 18.58 15.07
CA ALA A 61 10.73 19.86 14.63
C ALA A 61 9.63 20.93 14.54
N GLY A 62 8.44 20.57 14.00
CA GLY A 62 7.30 21.47 13.95
C GLY A 62 6.88 22.00 15.33
N LEU A 63 6.99 21.18 16.38
CA LEU A 63 6.71 21.58 17.76
C LEU A 63 7.78 22.49 18.36
N LEU A 64 9.05 22.28 18.02
CA LEU A 64 10.17 23.08 18.56
C LEU A 64 10.14 24.55 18.12
N PHE A 65 9.54 24.84 16.96
CA PHE A 65 9.42 26.21 16.44
C PHE A 65 8.12 26.91 16.88
N LEU A 66 7.34 26.30 17.78
CA LEU A 66 6.16 26.95 18.35
C LEU A 66 6.59 27.86 19.49
N ASP A 67 6.51 29.17 19.23
CA ASP A 67 6.66 30.20 20.25
C ASP A 67 5.26 30.67 20.69
N VAL A 68 4.98 30.57 21.99
CA VAL A 68 3.71 30.95 22.58
C VAL A 68 3.92 32.18 23.43
N ASN A 69 3.23 33.26 23.09
CA ASN A 69 3.27 34.47 23.90
C ASN A 69 2.64 34.21 25.29
N PRO A 70 3.40 34.36 26.39
CA PRO A 70 2.91 34.08 27.74
C PRO A 70 1.82 35.04 28.22
N ASP A 71 1.62 36.18 27.55
CA ASP A 71 0.61 37.18 27.90
C ASP A 71 -0.79 36.82 27.39
N VAL A 72 -0.92 35.79 26.55
CA VAL A 72 -2.20 35.31 26.03
C VAL A 72 -2.89 34.41 27.06
N ASN A 73 -4.22 34.52 27.17
CA ASN A 73 -5.02 33.69 28.07
C ASN A 73 -4.72 32.19 27.87
N PRO A 74 -4.41 31.42 28.94
CA PRO A 74 -4.05 30.00 28.83
C PRO A 74 -5.09 29.13 28.10
N PHE A 75 -6.38 29.46 28.22
CA PHE A 75 -7.43 28.76 27.48
C PHE A 75 -7.29 28.98 25.97
N VAL A 76 -7.05 30.21 25.53
CA VAL A 76 -6.84 30.55 24.12
C VAL A 76 -5.54 29.92 23.59
N VAL A 77 -4.48 29.91 24.40
CA VAL A 77 -3.22 29.23 24.08
C VAL A 77 -3.45 27.74 23.85
N GLN A 78 -4.20 27.07 24.73
CA GLN A 78 -4.47 25.64 24.62
C GLN A 78 -5.24 25.30 23.33
N GLU A 79 -6.28 26.07 23.01
CA GLU A 79 -7.05 25.89 21.76
C GLU A 79 -6.16 26.09 20.52
N LEU A 80 -5.33 27.14 20.50
CA LEU A 80 -4.41 27.41 19.39
C LEU A 80 -3.38 26.28 19.21
N LEU A 81 -2.81 25.78 20.32
CA LEU A 81 -1.88 24.66 20.28
C LEU A 81 -2.53 23.37 19.76
N SER A 82 -3.78 23.10 20.13
CA SER A 82 -4.52 21.94 19.59
C SER A 82 -4.70 22.07 18.09
N ILE A 83 -5.16 23.23 17.61
CA ILE A 83 -5.36 23.49 16.16
C ILE A 83 -4.05 23.30 15.39
N ILE A 84 -2.94 23.82 15.93
CA ILE A 84 -1.61 23.68 15.31
C ILE A 84 -1.18 22.21 15.29
N TYR A 85 -1.32 21.50 16.41
CA TYR A 85 -0.98 20.09 16.52
C TYR A 85 -1.79 19.22 15.55
N ASP A 86 -3.10 19.46 15.45
CA ASP A 86 -3.98 18.74 14.53
C ASP A 86 -3.64 19.03 13.07
N SER A 87 -3.35 20.29 12.75
CA SER A 87 -2.91 20.71 11.41
C SER A 87 -1.58 20.04 11.02
N LEU A 88 -0.62 19.97 11.95
CA LEU A 88 0.65 19.28 11.77
C LEU A 88 0.44 17.78 11.53
N ASN A 89 -0.40 17.13 12.36
CA ASN A 89 -0.71 15.70 12.22
C ASN A 89 -1.43 15.40 10.89
N PHE A 90 -2.30 16.30 10.44
CA PHE A 90 -2.94 16.19 9.14
C PHE A 90 -1.91 16.24 8.00
N GLY A 91 -0.98 17.19 8.04
CA GLY A 91 0.13 17.26 7.08
C GLY A 91 1.01 16.00 7.09
N ILE A 92 1.37 15.50 8.27
CA ILE A 92 2.12 14.25 8.44
C ILE A 92 1.35 13.06 7.86
N THR A 93 0.02 13.03 8.03
CA THR A 93 -0.83 11.95 7.51
C THR A 93 -0.79 11.89 5.99
N ILE A 94 -0.86 13.04 5.32
CA ILE A 94 -0.71 13.13 3.86
C ILE A 94 0.69 12.67 3.43
N LEU A 95 1.72 13.09 4.17
CA LEU A 95 3.10 12.76 3.84
C LEU A 95 3.42 11.26 4.00
N ARG A 96 2.63 10.49 4.77
CA ARG A 96 2.81 9.02 4.89
C ARG A 96 2.58 8.28 3.58
N TYR A 97 1.69 8.76 2.71
CA TYR A 97 1.30 8.05 1.50
C TYR A 97 2.45 7.74 0.53
N PRO A 98 3.32 8.70 0.14
CA PRO A 98 4.45 8.41 -0.75
C PRO A 98 5.48 7.45 -0.15
N PHE A 99 5.72 7.51 1.17
CA PHE A 99 6.57 6.52 1.86
C PHE A 99 5.95 5.13 1.77
N PHE A 100 4.66 5.01 2.09
CA PHE A 100 3.94 3.74 2.02
C PHE A 100 3.93 3.18 0.59
N ALA A 101 3.77 4.05 -0.41
CA ALA A 101 3.84 3.66 -1.81
C ALA A 101 5.21 3.06 -2.19
N GLY A 102 6.31 3.63 -1.69
CA GLY A 102 7.63 3.04 -1.88
C GLY A 102 7.76 1.67 -1.24
N ILE A 103 7.17 1.46 -0.06
CA ILE A 103 7.12 0.15 0.59
C ILE A 103 6.27 -0.85 -0.21
N MET A 104 5.13 -0.43 -0.76
CA MET A 104 4.30 -1.26 -1.63
C MET A 104 5.07 -1.73 -2.88
N MET A 105 5.84 -0.83 -3.51
CA MET A 105 6.67 -1.15 -4.67
C MET A 105 7.79 -2.14 -4.37
N MET A 106 8.30 -2.19 -3.13
CA MET A 106 9.24 -3.24 -2.71
C MET A 106 8.64 -4.64 -2.86
N GLY A 107 7.32 -4.78 -2.68
CA GLY A 107 6.58 -6.02 -2.93
C GLY A 107 6.67 -6.46 -4.39
N ILE A 108 6.43 -5.54 -5.33
CA ILE A 108 6.53 -5.81 -6.77
C ILE A 108 7.95 -6.25 -7.13
N HIS A 109 8.96 -5.50 -6.69
CA HIS A 109 10.37 -5.85 -6.92
C HIS A 109 10.68 -7.25 -6.38
N ARG A 110 10.23 -7.54 -5.16
CA ARG A 110 10.43 -8.86 -4.56
C ARG A 110 9.71 -9.97 -5.31
N ALA A 111 8.55 -9.71 -5.88
CA ALA A 111 7.77 -10.68 -6.65
C ALA A 111 8.46 -11.09 -7.95
N VAL A 112 9.32 -10.24 -8.53
CA VAL A 112 10.11 -10.56 -9.73
C VAL A 112 11.59 -10.83 -9.43
N ASP A 113 11.93 -11.10 -8.17
CA ASP A 113 13.30 -11.35 -7.70
C ASP A 113 14.29 -10.21 -7.96
N ALA A 114 13.79 -8.98 -8.10
CA ALA A 114 14.60 -7.78 -8.21
C ALA A 114 15.15 -7.33 -6.85
N PRO A 115 16.30 -6.62 -6.83
CA PRO A 115 16.93 -6.17 -5.60
C PRO A 115 16.04 -5.17 -4.85
N VAL A 116 15.90 -5.38 -3.54
CA VAL A 116 15.08 -4.53 -2.68
C VAL A 116 15.97 -3.80 -1.68
N SER A 117 15.76 -2.49 -1.51
CA SER A 117 16.43 -1.68 -0.49
C SER A 117 15.43 -0.86 0.32
N TYR A 118 15.71 -0.62 1.59
CA TYR A 118 14.91 0.29 2.42
C TYR A 118 14.83 1.71 1.85
N LYS A 119 15.83 2.11 1.05
CA LYS A 119 15.88 3.42 0.38
C LYS A 119 14.74 3.60 -0.63
N MET A 120 14.12 2.52 -1.10
CA MET A 120 13.00 2.56 -2.03
C MET A 120 11.78 3.30 -1.46
N THR A 121 11.66 3.42 -0.14
CA THR A 121 10.61 4.25 0.49
C THR A 121 10.62 5.70 -0.02
N PHE A 122 11.78 6.20 -0.46
CA PHE A 122 11.94 7.56 -1.00
C PHE A 122 11.88 7.64 -2.53
N SER A 123 11.90 6.51 -3.24
CA SER A 123 12.14 6.49 -4.69
C SER A 123 10.98 7.03 -5.53
N TYR A 124 9.77 7.06 -4.98
CA TYR A 124 8.55 7.37 -5.75
C TYR A 124 7.90 8.70 -5.35
N PHE A 125 8.67 9.61 -4.74
CA PHE A 125 8.17 10.91 -4.31
C PHE A 125 7.76 11.81 -5.48
N SER A 126 8.27 11.57 -6.69
CA SER A 126 7.80 12.26 -7.90
C SER A 126 6.32 11.98 -8.22
N PHE A 127 5.77 10.87 -7.74
CA PHE A 127 4.36 10.51 -7.91
C PHE A 127 3.46 11.03 -6.77
N THR A 128 4.01 11.71 -5.77
CA THR A 128 3.30 12.14 -4.55
C THR A 128 1.98 12.83 -4.85
N LEU A 129 1.97 13.81 -5.77
CA LEU A 129 0.74 14.52 -6.13
C LEU A 129 -0.34 13.59 -6.68
N ARG A 130 0.03 12.67 -7.59
CA ARG A 130 -0.92 11.71 -8.18
C ARG A 130 -1.42 10.71 -7.14
N ILE A 131 -0.55 10.23 -6.26
CA ILE A 131 -0.91 9.32 -5.16
C ILE A 131 -1.90 10.00 -4.22
N ILE A 132 -1.63 11.24 -3.79
CA ILE A 132 -2.51 11.99 -2.89
C ILE A 132 -3.88 12.20 -3.54
N LEU A 133 -3.91 12.67 -4.79
CA LEU A 133 -5.17 12.86 -5.53
C LEU A 133 -5.95 11.55 -5.64
N ALA A 134 -5.28 10.43 -5.93
CA ALA A 134 -5.92 9.14 -6.05
C ALA A 134 -6.46 8.60 -4.71
N VAL A 135 -5.72 8.79 -3.62
CA VAL A 135 -6.19 8.43 -2.28
C VAL A 135 -7.40 9.28 -1.88
N ILE A 136 -7.42 10.57 -2.20
CA ILE A 136 -8.58 11.44 -1.94
C ILE A 136 -9.79 10.93 -2.75
N CYS A 137 -9.65 10.75 -4.06
CA CYS A 137 -10.73 10.24 -4.92
C CYS A 137 -11.24 8.88 -4.44
N MET A 138 -10.35 7.95 -4.14
CA MET A 138 -10.68 6.63 -3.59
C MET A 138 -11.44 6.75 -2.26
N SER A 139 -10.97 7.61 -1.35
CA SER A 139 -11.58 7.79 -0.03
C SER A 139 -13.00 8.34 -0.15
N VAL A 140 -13.23 9.34 -1.01
CA VAL A 140 -14.57 9.87 -1.27
C VAL A 140 -15.51 8.77 -1.77
N LEU A 141 -15.09 7.98 -2.77
CA LEU A 141 -15.94 6.90 -3.31
C LEU A 141 -16.23 5.80 -2.27
N ILE A 142 -15.25 5.43 -1.45
CA ILE A 142 -15.42 4.43 -0.39
C ILE A 142 -16.39 4.94 0.69
N VAL A 143 -16.23 6.19 1.14
CA VAL A 143 -17.13 6.81 2.12
C VAL A 143 -18.55 6.91 1.57
N LEU A 144 -18.72 7.38 0.32
CA LEU A 144 -20.02 7.37 -0.35
C LEU A 144 -20.61 5.96 -0.44
N GLY A 145 -19.76 4.98 -0.73
CA GLY A 145 -20.12 3.56 -0.69
C GLY A 145 -20.74 3.21 0.66
N PHE A 146 -20.00 3.42 1.76
CA PHE A 146 -20.47 3.12 3.11
C PHE A 146 -21.72 3.90 3.54
N VAL A 147 -21.83 5.18 3.15
CA VAL A 147 -23.00 6.03 3.45
C VAL A 147 -24.26 5.53 2.74
N LEU A 148 -24.14 5.11 1.49
CA LEU A 148 -25.26 4.56 0.74
C LEU A 148 -25.66 3.20 1.30
N LEU A 149 -24.71 2.27 1.39
CA LEU A 149 -24.88 0.90 1.88
C LEU A 149 -23.51 0.35 2.31
N VAL A 150 -23.40 -0.32 3.46
CA VAL A 150 -22.11 -0.84 3.96
C VAL A 150 -21.38 -1.73 2.94
N ILE A 151 -22.12 -2.50 2.13
CA ILE A 151 -21.58 -3.45 1.15
C ILE A 151 -20.77 -2.77 0.03
N PRO A 152 -21.30 -1.75 -0.70
CA PRO A 152 -20.51 -0.95 -1.64
C PRO A 152 -19.20 -0.39 -1.09
N GLY A 153 -19.17 0.08 0.17
CA GLY A 153 -17.95 0.56 0.81
C GLY A 153 -16.89 -0.54 0.95
N ILE A 154 -17.30 -1.73 1.39
CA ILE A 154 -16.43 -2.91 1.47
C ILE A 154 -15.96 -3.36 0.09
N TYR A 155 -16.85 -3.35 -0.91
CA TYR A 155 -16.48 -3.72 -2.27
C TYR A 155 -15.37 -2.80 -2.82
N LEU A 156 -15.56 -1.47 -2.71
CA LEU A 156 -14.62 -0.48 -3.24
C LEU A 156 -13.27 -0.48 -2.51
N SER A 157 -13.25 -0.76 -1.20
CA SER A 157 -11.99 -0.81 -0.44
C SER A 157 -11.05 -1.92 -0.93
N ILE A 158 -11.60 -3.08 -1.31
CA ILE A 158 -10.85 -4.16 -1.93
C ILE A 158 -10.58 -3.87 -3.41
N ALA A 159 -11.57 -3.33 -4.13
CA ALA A 159 -11.48 -3.11 -5.57
C ALA A 159 -10.36 -2.13 -5.98
N TYR A 160 -10.01 -1.18 -5.11
CA TYR A 160 -8.96 -0.20 -5.35
C TYR A 160 -7.58 -0.55 -4.77
N MET A 161 -7.37 -1.77 -4.26
CA MET A 161 -6.11 -2.14 -3.60
C MET A 161 -4.84 -2.02 -4.47
N PHE A 162 -4.97 -2.10 -5.81
CA PHE A 162 -3.84 -1.99 -6.75
C PHE A 162 -3.70 -0.60 -7.40
N MET A 163 -4.54 0.36 -7.04
CA MET A 163 -4.52 1.71 -7.62
C MET A 163 -3.13 2.38 -7.53
N VAL A 164 -2.49 2.36 -6.36
CA VAL A 164 -1.17 2.98 -6.17
C VAL A 164 -0.09 2.28 -7.01
N HIS A 165 -0.14 0.94 -7.08
CA HIS A 165 0.79 0.16 -7.89
C HIS A 165 0.67 0.53 -9.38
N LEU A 166 -0.56 0.62 -9.90
CA LEU A 166 -0.82 0.99 -11.31
C LEU A 166 -0.38 2.42 -11.65
N ILE A 167 -0.57 3.37 -10.73
CA ILE A 167 -0.09 4.76 -10.93
C ILE A 167 1.43 4.80 -11.09
N ILE A 168 2.15 3.97 -10.33
CA ILE A 168 3.62 4.00 -10.30
C ILE A 168 4.19 3.13 -11.42
N ASP A 169 3.79 1.87 -11.48
CA ASP A 169 4.35 0.86 -12.37
C ASP A 169 3.94 1.10 -13.83
N LYS A 170 2.64 1.33 -14.06
CA LYS A 170 2.08 1.57 -15.40
C LYS A 170 1.96 3.06 -15.76
N LYS A 171 2.40 3.96 -14.86
CA LYS A 171 2.33 5.43 -15.02
C LYS A 171 0.93 5.96 -15.35
N MET A 172 -0.12 5.23 -14.95
CA MET A 172 -1.52 5.56 -15.26
C MET A 172 -1.98 6.88 -14.62
N GLY A 173 -3.00 7.49 -15.23
CA GLY A 173 -3.76 8.58 -14.61
C GLY A 173 -4.52 8.10 -13.37
N VAL A 174 -4.93 9.03 -12.51
CA VAL A 174 -5.61 8.72 -11.24
C VAL A 174 -6.89 7.89 -11.47
N TRP A 175 -7.77 8.37 -12.34
CA TRP A 175 -9.04 7.70 -12.63
C TRP A 175 -8.83 6.37 -13.35
N ASP A 176 -7.94 6.34 -14.33
CA ASP A 176 -7.64 5.13 -15.11
C ASP A 176 -7.08 4.02 -14.21
N ALA A 177 -6.19 4.36 -13.28
CA ALA A 177 -5.65 3.39 -12.32
C ALA A 177 -6.73 2.84 -11.38
N MET A 178 -7.63 3.70 -10.89
CA MET A 178 -8.76 3.28 -10.05
C MET A 178 -9.69 2.33 -10.79
N GLU A 179 -10.10 2.70 -12.01
CA GLU A 179 -11.03 1.90 -12.80
C GLU A 179 -10.39 0.59 -13.28
N THR A 180 -9.12 0.63 -13.67
CA THR A 180 -8.35 -0.58 -14.04
C THR A 180 -8.22 -1.53 -12.85
N SER A 181 -7.88 -1.02 -11.66
CA SER A 181 -7.86 -1.83 -10.43
C SER A 181 -9.23 -2.44 -10.17
N ARG A 182 -10.30 -1.63 -10.23
CA ARG A 182 -11.66 -2.08 -9.94
C ARG A 182 -12.09 -3.20 -10.89
N LYS A 183 -11.91 -3.01 -12.20
CA LYS A 183 -12.27 -3.99 -13.23
C LYS A 183 -11.50 -5.31 -13.06
N ALA A 184 -10.19 -5.23 -12.81
CA ALA A 184 -9.35 -6.41 -12.60
C ALA A 184 -9.77 -7.17 -11.34
N VAL A 185 -9.84 -6.49 -10.20
CA VAL A 185 -10.19 -7.09 -8.90
C VAL A 185 -11.60 -7.70 -8.92
N THR A 186 -12.54 -7.11 -9.68
CA THR A 186 -13.92 -7.62 -9.77
C THR A 186 -14.00 -9.04 -10.35
N GLN A 187 -13.08 -9.44 -11.21
CA GLN A 187 -13.06 -10.79 -11.80
C GLN A 187 -13.01 -11.88 -10.71
N HIS A 188 -12.20 -11.63 -9.65
CA HIS A 188 -12.01 -12.56 -8.54
C HIS A 188 -12.09 -11.85 -7.18
N TRP A 189 -13.11 -11.01 -6.99
CA TRP A 189 -13.25 -10.15 -5.81
C TRP A 189 -13.23 -10.95 -4.49
N PHE A 190 -13.97 -12.06 -4.43
CA PHE A 190 -14.02 -12.91 -3.23
C PHE A 190 -12.65 -13.52 -2.91
N LYS A 191 -11.86 -13.95 -3.92
CA LYS A 191 -10.52 -14.49 -3.67
C LYS A 191 -9.60 -13.44 -3.03
N LEU A 192 -9.67 -12.20 -3.51
CA LEU A 192 -8.89 -11.08 -2.96
C LEU A 192 -9.39 -10.66 -1.56
N PHE A 193 -10.71 -10.60 -1.36
CA PHE A 193 -11.31 -10.34 -0.05
C PHE A 193 -10.87 -11.37 1.00
N PHE A 194 -11.00 -12.67 0.71
CA PHE A 194 -10.60 -13.73 1.65
C PHE A 194 -9.08 -13.80 1.83
N THR A 195 -8.28 -13.43 0.82
CA THR A 195 -6.84 -13.24 1.00
C THR A 195 -6.56 -12.14 2.03
N GLY A 196 -7.26 -11.01 1.94
CA GLY A 196 -7.18 -9.93 2.94
C GLY A 196 -7.57 -10.38 4.35
N VAL A 197 -8.70 -11.08 4.48
CA VAL A 197 -9.17 -11.64 5.78
C VAL A 197 -8.15 -12.60 6.38
N LEU A 198 -7.55 -13.47 5.57
CA LEU A 198 -6.54 -14.42 6.01
C LEU A 198 -5.27 -13.69 6.48
N ILE A 199 -4.82 -12.68 5.74
CA ILE A 199 -3.67 -11.86 6.11
C ILE A 199 -3.93 -11.15 7.44
N ILE A 200 -5.10 -10.53 7.62
CA ILE A 200 -5.47 -9.86 8.88
C ILE A 200 -5.43 -10.86 10.05
N SER A 201 -6.00 -12.05 9.85
CA SER A 201 -5.99 -13.11 10.85
C SER A 201 -4.56 -13.53 11.24
N ILE A 202 -3.68 -13.68 10.24
CA ILE A 202 -2.26 -13.96 10.44
C ILE A 202 -1.56 -12.84 11.25
N HIS A 203 -1.86 -11.57 10.99
CA HIS A 203 -1.30 -10.44 11.75
C HIS A 203 -1.77 -10.44 13.20
N VAL A 204 -3.06 -10.69 13.46
CA VAL A 204 -3.60 -10.77 14.81
C VAL A 204 -2.90 -11.88 15.61
N ILE A 205 -2.77 -13.08 15.03
CA ILE A 205 -2.06 -14.21 15.68
C ILE A 205 -0.59 -13.85 15.92
N SER A 206 0.05 -13.18 14.96
CA SER A 206 1.47 -12.81 15.04
C SER A 206 1.76 -11.69 16.03
N ALA A 207 0.73 -10.92 16.41
CA ALA A 207 0.82 -9.89 17.43
C ALA A 207 0.77 -10.46 18.87
N ILE A 208 0.16 -11.65 19.07
CA ILE A 208 0.03 -12.30 20.38
C ILE A 208 1.38 -12.46 21.12
N PRO A 209 2.47 -12.95 20.50
CA PRO A 209 3.78 -13.07 21.16
C PRO A 209 4.50 -11.71 21.20
N LEU A 210 3.86 -10.67 21.78
CA LEU A 210 4.39 -9.31 21.90
C LEU A 210 4.82 -8.69 20.56
N GLY A 211 4.12 -9.01 19.47
CA GLY A 211 4.45 -8.50 18.13
C GLY A 211 5.66 -9.15 17.45
N ILE A 212 6.31 -10.15 18.06
CA ILE A 212 7.50 -10.80 17.47
C ILE A 212 7.17 -11.43 16.12
N GLY A 213 5.98 -12.03 15.96
CA GLY A 213 5.57 -12.63 14.69
C GLY A 213 5.46 -11.61 13.55
N LEU A 214 5.20 -10.34 13.85
CA LEU A 214 5.05 -9.27 12.85
C LEU A 214 6.33 -9.02 12.05
N ILE A 215 7.49 -9.40 12.59
CA ILE A 215 8.79 -9.35 11.90
C ILE A 215 8.76 -10.16 10.59
N TRP A 216 7.97 -11.24 10.55
CA TRP A 216 7.80 -12.06 9.34
C TRP A 216 6.54 -11.72 8.57
N THR A 217 5.44 -11.43 9.25
CA THR A 217 4.15 -11.26 8.55
C THR A 217 4.02 -9.91 7.84
N ILE A 218 4.66 -8.85 8.33
CA ILE A 218 4.66 -7.55 7.64
C ILE A 218 5.37 -7.67 6.28
N PRO A 219 6.63 -8.17 6.19
CA PRO A 219 7.27 -8.39 4.89
C PRO A 219 6.52 -9.40 4.02
N MET A 220 5.96 -10.47 4.61
CA MET A 220 5.13 -11.41 3.88
C MET A 220 3.91 -10.72 3.23
N HIS A 221 3.23 -9.81 3.95
CA HIS A 221 2.12 -9.05 3.40
C HIS A 221 2.54 -8.17 2.22
N VAL A 222 3.65 -7.45 2.35
CA VAL A 222 4.20 -6.64 1.25
C VAL A 222 4.51 -7.54 0.04
N ALA A 223 5.07 -8.74 0.26
CA ALA A 223 5.31 -9.70 -0.81
C ALA A 223 4.01 -10.21 -1.46
N ILE A 224 2.96 -10.48 -0.68
CA ILE A 224 1.64 -10.90 -1.22
C ILE A 224 1.08 -9.83 -2.17
N GLN A 225 1.13 -8.56 -1.78
CA GLN A 225 0.66 -7.45 -2.63
C GLN A 225 1.40 -7.44 -3.98
N GLY A 226 2.72 -7.60 -3.95
CA GLY A 226 3.53 -7.69 -5.16
C GLY A 226 3.26 -8.93 -6.02
N ILE A 227 3.08 -10.09 -5.40
CA ILE A 227 2.79 -11.35 -6.12
C ILE A 227 1.43 -11.29 -6.79
N LEU A 228 0.41 -10.81 -6.07
CA LEU A 228 -0.93 -10.62 -6.63
C LEU A 228 -0.87 -9.61 -7.78
N TYR A 229 -0.18 -8.48 -7.60
CA TYR A 229 -0.01 -7.50 -8.67
C TYR A 229 0.66 -8.12 -9.90
N ARG A 230 1.77 -8.85 -9.73
CA ARG A 230 2.47 -9.55 -10.82
C ARG A 230 1.56 -10.53 -11.56
N ARG A 231 0.74 -11.31 -10.84
CA ARG A 231 -0.18 -12.30 -11.44
C ARG A 231 -1.33 -11.64 -12.21
N ILE A 232 -1.81 -10.49 -11.73
CA ILE A 232 -2.99 -9.81 -12.31
C ILE A 232 -2.62 -8.88 -13.47
N PHE A 233 -1.54 -8.11 -13.33
CA PHE A 233 -1.21 -7.01 -14.26
C PHE A 233 0.13 -7.17 -14.98
N GLY A 234 0.95 -8.15 -14.60
CA GLY A 234 2.37 -8.17 -14.96
C GLY A 234 3.13 -6.97 -14.36
N VAL A 235 4.44 -6.94 -14.55
CA VAL A 235 5.33 -5.90 -14.00
C VAL A 235 6.09 -5.23 -15.15
N GLU A 236 6.14 -3.88 -15.16
CA GLU A 236 6.79 -3.10 -16.24
C GLU A 236 7.90 -2.17 -15.75
N SER A 237 7.87 -1.73 -14.48
CA SER A 237 8.74 -0.66 -13.97
C SER A 237 10.01 -1.12 -13.26
N VAL A 238 10.32 -2.42 -13.31
CA VAL A 238 11.44 -3.04 -12.59
C VAL A 238 12.62 -3.30 -13.53
#